data_AF-A0A7T0KPK3-F1
#
_entry.id   AF-A0A7T0KPK3-F1
#
_cell.length_a   1.000
_cell.length_b   1.000
_cell.length_c   1.000
_cell.angle_alpha   90.00
_cell.angle_beta   90.00
_cell.angle_gamma   90.00
#
_symmetry.space_group_name_H-M   'P 1'
#
loop_
_entity.id
_entity.type
_entity.pdbx_description
1 polymer ?
#
loop_
_entity_poly.entity_id
_entity_poly.type
_entity_poly.pdbx_seq_one_letter_code
_entity_poly.pdbx_strand_id
1 'polypeptide(L)'
;MRFGVDVSEHQDGLALSSLDISFVVLRTTDGTYRDRVFSSHLADALSAGLEVETYHYLRNSSEGTSISEQVEASLAVLGSLRAPLWLDCETPAGLSLDDVSLAHSLFTSAGVPVAGIYTSRRWWRWRMLGADTRRFGALWLAEYGADTGSYPGDAAWPSAVGKQSPTMWQYTSRGRVPGYDGDVDFNARR
;
A
#
# COMPACT_ATOMS: atom_id res chain seq x y z
N MET A 1 -8.12 17.87 2.15
CA MET A 1 -7.20 16.74 2.35
C MET A 1 -7.99 15.60 2.95
N ARG A 2 -7.78 14.37 2.49
CA ARG A 2 -8.36 13.16 3.09
C ARG A 2 -7.26 12.40 3.80
N PHE A 3 -7.55 11.92 5.01
CA PHE A 3 -6.63 11.11 5.81
C PHE A 3 -7.09 9.67 5.85
N GLY A 4 -6.13 8.76 5.99
CA GLY A 4 -6.33 7.33 6.04
C GLY A 4 -5.15 6.64 6.68
N VAL A 5 -5.27 5.33 6.85
CA VAL A 5 -4.19 4.47 7.33
C VAL A 5 -4.01 3.31 6.37
N ASP A 6 -2.85 2.69 6.40
CA ASP A 6 -2.65 1.37 5.80
C ASP A 6 -2.32 0.38 6.90
N VAL A 7 -2.88 -0.83 6.79
CA VAL A 7 -2.83 -1.83 7.86
C VAL A 7 -2.62 -3.24 7.32
N SER A 8 -2.00 -4.04 8.17
CA SER A 8 -1.72 -5.45 7.97
C SER A 8 -1.88 -6.20 9.29
N GLU A 9 -1.50 -7.48 9.33
CA GLU A 9 -1.40 -8.25 10.58
C GLU A 9 -0.53 -7.61 11.66
N HIS A 10 0.34 -6.65 11.31
CA HIS A 10 1.10 -5.88 12.29
C HIS A 10 0.19 -4.96 13.13
N GLN A 11 -0.98 -4.60 12.60
CA GLN A 11 -2.03 -3.83 13.26
C GLN A 11 -3.20 -4.69 13.74
N ASP A 12 -2.96 -5.97 14.03
CA ASP A 12 -3.95 -6.85 14.64
C ASP A 12 -4.48 -6.24 15.96
N GLY A 13 -5.81 -6.22 16.11
CA GLY A 13 -6.51 -5.60 17.24
C GLY A 13 -6.75 -4.08 17.14
N LEU A 14 -6.28 -3.39 16.10
CA LEU A 14 -6.63 -1.98 15.88
C LEU A 14 -8.11 -1.85 15.45
N ALA A 15 -8.89 -1.04 16.18
CA ALA A 15 -10.26 -0.71 15.83
C ALA A 15 -10.30 0.48 14.85
N LEU A 16 -10.46 0.20 13.55
CA LEU A 16 -10.53 1.19 12.48
C LEU A 16 -11.73 2.13 12.64
N SER A 17 -12.84 1.63 13.20
CA SER A 17 -14.03 2.44 13.48
C SER A 17 -13.82 3.55 14.52
N SER A 18 -12.72 3.50 15.28
CA SER A 18 -12.40 4.50 16.31
C SER A 18 -11.58 5.68 15.79
N LEU A 19 -11.10 5.60 14.54
CA LEU A 19 -10.22 6.57 13.92
C LEU A 19 -11.02 7.64 13.17
N ASP A 20 -10.57 8.90 13.27
CA ASP A 20 -11.05 9.99 12.41
C ASP A 20 -10.33 9.96 11.06
N ILE A 21 -10.72 9.00 10.23
CA ILE A 21 -10.15 8.75 8.90
C ILE A 21 -11.25 8.55 7.86
N SER A 22 -10.88 8.68 6.59
CA SER A 22 -11.81 8.61 5.45
C SER A 22 -11.54 7.45 4.50
N PHE A 23 -10.42 6.75 4.65
CA PHE A 23 -10.07 5.58 3.86
C PHE A 23 -9.07 4.69 4.60
N VAL A 24 -8.96 3.44 4.15
CA VAL A 24 -7.96 2.48 4.62
C VAL A 24 -7.41 1.66 3.45
N VAL A 25 -6.12 1.34 3.48
CA VAL A 25 -5.47 0.43 2.53
C VAL A 25 -5.09 -0.87 3.24
N LEU A 26 -5.69 -2.00 2.85
CA LEU A 26 -5.54 -3.28 3.55
C LEU A 26 -4.54 -4.21 2.85
N ARG A 27 -3.57 -4.77 3.58
CA ARG A 27 -2.64 -5.76 3.02
C ARG A 27 -3.38 -7.05 2.67
N THR A 28 -3.31 -7.48 1.42
CA THR A 28 -3.78 -8.83 1.05
C THR A 28 -2.72 -9.87 1.39
N THR A 29 -1.48 -9.60 0.99
CA THR A 29 -0.40 -10.58 0.97
C THR A 29 0.98 -9.91 1.02
N ASP A 30 1.94 -10.65 1.55
CA ASP A 30 3.38 -10.45 1.37
C ASP A 30 3.95 -11.62 0.56
N GLY A 31 4.23 -11.38 -0.72
CA GLY A 31 4.46 -12.46 -1.67
C GLY A 31 3.28 -13.43 -1.68
N THR A 32 3.50 -14.67 -1.23
CA THR A 32 2.44 -15.68 -1.08
C THR A 32 1.91 -15.80 0.35
N TYR A 33 2.54 -15.14 1.32
CA TYR A 33 2.07 -15.11 2.69
C TYR A 33 0.79 -14.29 2.77
N ARG A 34 -0.31 -14.92 3.19
CA ARG A 34 -1.63 -14.28 3.29
C ARG A 34 -1.73 -13.52 4.58
N ASP A 35 -2.22 -12.29 4.50
CA ASP A 35 -2.47 -11.51 5.69
C ASP A 35 -3.61 -12.15 6.51
N ARG A 36 -3.29 -12.63 7.70
CA ARG A 36 -4.19 -13.43 8.54
C ARG A 36 -5.36 -12.62 9.13
N VAL A 37 -5.29 -11.28 9.11
CA VAL A 37 -6.33 -10.41 9.69
C VAL A 37 -7.04 -9.54 8.65
N PHE A 38 -6.75 -9.73 7.35
CA PHE A 38 -7.40 -8.99 6.26
C PHE A 38 -8.93 -8.97 6.39
N SER A 39 -9.54 -10.13 6.67
CA SER A 39 -11.01 -10.25 6.77
C SER A 39 -11.60 -9.47 7.94
N SER A 40 -10.92 -9.43 9.10
CA SER A 40 -11.35 -8.63 10.25
C SER A 40 -11.20 -7.14 9.99
N HIS A 41 -10.09 -6.70 9.40
CA HIS A 41 -9.92 -5.29 9.05
C HIS A 41 -10.90 -4.84 7.97
N LEU A 42 -11.19 -5.69 6.97
CA LEU A 42 -12.20 -5.41 5.96
C LEU A 42 -13.59 -5.24 6.58
N ALA A 43 -13.99 -6.16 7.47
CA ALA A 43 -15.28 -6.07 8.14
C ALA A 43 -15.41 -4.80 8.98
N ASP A 44 -14.37 -4.45 9.72
CA ASP A 44 -14.32 -3.25 10.56
C ASP A 44 -14.40 -1.97 9.69
N ALA A 45 -13.57 -1.88 8.64
CA ALA A 45 -13.57 -0.76 7.70
C ALA A 45 -14.93 -0.53 7.04
N LEU A 46 -15.58 -1.61 6.59
CA LEU A 46 -16.92 -1.53 6.00
C LEU A 46 -17.97 -1.08 7.03
N SER A 47 -17.88 -1.56 8.27
CA SER A 47 -18.79 -1.16 9.35
C SER A 47 -18.64 0.32 9.72
N ALA A 48 -17.43 0.85 9.61
CA ALA A 48 -17.08 2.24 9.84
C ALA A 48 -17.40 3.16 8.64
N GLY A 49 -17.84 2.60 7.50
CA GLY A 49 -18.13 3.36 6.29
C GLY A 49 -16.88 3.95 5.61
N LEU A 50 -15.71 3.35 5.84
CA LEU A 50 -14.45 3.80 5.24
C LEU A 50 -14.36 3.39 3.77
N GLU A 51 -13.71 4.22 2.96
CA GLU A 51 -13.31 3.80 1.62
C GLU A 51 -12.18 2.77 1.71
N VAL A 52 -12.40 1.59 1.15
CA VAL A 52 -11.45 0.48 1.20
C VAL A 52 -10.65 0.39 -0.09
N GLU A 53 -9.33 0.44 0.06
CA GLU A 53 -8.35 0.03 -0.94
C GLU A 53 -7.53 -1.14 -0.39
N THR A 54 -6.71 -1.76 -1.22
CA THR A 54 -5.89 -2.91 -0.84
C THR A 54 -4.46 -2.75 -1.34
N TYR A 55 -3.52 -3.49 -0.78
CA TYR A 55 -2.17 -3.55 -1.33
C TYR A 55 -1.60 -4.96 -1.26
N HIS A 56 -0.68 -5.23 -2.18
CA HIS A 56 0.07 -6.46 -2.27
C HIS A 56 1.57 -6.13 -2.20
N TYR A 57 2.26 -6.63 -1.17
CA TYR A 57 3.72 -6.50 -1.06
C TYR A 57 4.37 -7.43 -2.08
N LEU A 58 4.89 -6.83 -3.16
CA LEU A 58 5.41 -7.53 -4.30
C LEU A 58 6.85 -7.97 -4.04
N ARG A 59 7.06 -9.28 -3.96
CA ARG A 59 8.38 -9.89 -3.78
C ARG A 59 9.03 -10.19 -5.12
N ASN A 60 10.36 -10.12 -5.14
CA ASN A 60 11.13 -10.60 -6.27
C ASN A 60 11.00 -12.13 -6.38
N SER A 61 10.98 -12.68 -7.59
CA SER A 61 10.90 -14.15 -7.78
C SER A 61 12.09 -14.90 -7.16
N SER A 62 13.25 -14.24 -7.02
CA SER A 62 14.42 -14.78 -6.30
C SER A 62 14.22 -14.95 -4.79
N GLU A 63 13.16 -14.35 -4.22
CA GLU A 63 12.78 -14.52 -2.82
C GLU A 63 11.88 -15.75 -2.59
N GLY A 64 11.61 -16.53 -3.64
CA GLY A 64 11.11 -17.91 -3.51
C GLY A 64 9.77 -18.21 -4.17
N THR A 65 9.02 -17.20 -4.64
CA THR A 65 7.75 -17.42 -5.35
C THR A 65 7.64 -16.53 -6.57
N SER A 66 7.11 -17.10 -7.66
CA SER A 66 6.90 -16.36 -8.91
C SER A 66 5.84 -15.27 -8.73
N ILE A 67 5.89 -14.24 -9.57
CA ILE A 67 4.90 -13.16 -9.58
C ILE A 67 3.47 -13.71 -9.77
N SER A 68 3.29 -14.76 -10.58
CA SER A 68 1.99 -15.40 -10.77
C SER A 68 1.46 -16.05 -9.50
N GLU A 69 2.28 -16.79 -8.76
CA GLU A 69 1.89 -17.41 -7.49
C GLU A 69 1.51 -16.35 -6.44
N GLN A 70 2.25 -15.25 -6.40
CA GLN A 70 1.97 -14.10 -5.52
C GLN A 70 0.61 -13.47 -5.85
N VAL A 71 0.33 -13.24 -7.14
CA VAL A 71 -0.97 -12.71 -7.59
C VAL A 71 -2.10 -13.68 -7.26
N GLU A 72 -1.94 -14.98 -7.51
CA GLU A 72 -2.93 -16.00 -7.15
C GLU A 72 -3.24 -16.02 -5.65
N ALA A 73 -2.22 -15.91 -4.80
CA ALA A 73 -2.40 -15.82 -3.36
C ALA A 73 -3.18 -14.56 -2.95
N SER A 74 -2.86 -13.41 -3.54
CA SER A 74 -3.57 -12.15 -3.29
C SER A 74 -5.03 -12.22 -3.74
N LEU A 75 -5.29 -12.79 -4.93
CA LEU A 75 -6.65 -13.00 -5.44
C LEU A 75 -7.46 -13.93 -4.55
N ALA A 76 -6.85 -14.95 -3.97
CA ALA A 76 -7.51 -15.84 -3.01
C ALA A 76 -7.93 -15.10 -1.72
N VAL A 77 -7.13 -14.13 -1.26
CA VAL A 77 -7.48 -13.28 -0.10
C VAL A 77 -8.60 -12.30 -0.45
N LEU A 78 -8.54 -11.68 -1.64
CA LEU A 78 -9.57 -10.76 -2.13
C LEU A 78 -10.92 -11.43 -2.33
N GLY A 79 -10.94 -12.69 -2.79
CA GLY A 79 -12.17 -13.40 -3.12
C GLY A 79 -12.98 -12.62 -4.17
N SER A 80 -14.21 -12.22 -3.84
CA SER A 80 -15.07 -11.41 -4.69
C SER A 80 -14.89 -9.90 -4.55
N LEU A 81 -14.07 -9.43 -3.60
CA LEU A 81 -13.80 -8.00 -3.43
C LEU A 81 -13.10 -7.45 -4.68
N ARG A 82 -13.55 -6.29 -5.16
CA ARG A 82 -12.97 -5.56 -6.30
C ARG A 82 -12.66 -4.12 -5.90
N ALA A 83 -11.88 -3.97 -4.83
CA ALA A 83 -11.33 -2.70 -4.38
C ALA A 83 -10.06 -2.35 -5.18
N PRO A 84 -9.70 -1.05 -5.30
CA PRO A 84 -8.42 -0.64 -5.87
C PRO A 84 -7.24 -1.31 -5.15
N LEU A 85 -6.27 -1.79 -5.91
CA LEU A 85 -5.07 -2.46 -5.40
C LEU A 85 -3.81 -1.66 -5.73
N TRP A 86 -2.96 -1.46 -4.72
CA TRP A 86 -1.62 -0.90 -4.86
C TRP A 86 -0.59 -2.02 -4.92
N LEU A 87 0.34 -1.91 -5.86
CA LEU A 87 1.53 -2.76 -5.89
C LEU A 87 2.61 -2.13 -5.03
N ASP A 88 2.86 -2.71 -3.86
CA ASP A 88 3.90 -2.26 -2.95
C ASP A 88 5.26 -2.77 -3.45
N CYS A 89 6.05 -1.82 -3.96
CA CYS A 89 7.34 -2.01 -4.60
C CYS A 89 8.45 -1.49 -3.69
N GLU A 90 8.85 -2.31 -2.73
CA GLU A 90 9.95 -1.97 -1.81
C GLU A 90 10.81 -3.15 -1.36
N THR A 91 10.63 -4.34 -1.95
CA THR A 91 11.40 -5.52 -1.56
C THR A 91 12.92 -5.26 -1.56
N PRO A 92 13.68 -5.71 -0.52
CA PRO A 92 15.13 -5.57 -0.47
C PRO A 92 15.85 -6.12 -1.70
N ALA A 93 15.33 -7.20 -2.29
CA ALA A 93 15.89 -7.88 -3.45
C ALA A 93 15.82 -7.04 -4.75
N GLY A 94 15.04 -5.96 -4.74
CA GLY A 94 14.76 -5.15 -5.93
C GLY A 94 13.72 -5.81 -6.84
N LEU A 95 13.21 -5.05 -7.81
CA LEU A 95 12.30 -5.56 -8.84
C LEU A 95 12.79 -5.05 -10.20
N SER A 96 12.40 -5.74 -11.26
CA SER A 96 12.46 -5.19 -12.62
C SER A 96 11.15 -4.49 -12.99
N LEU A 97 11.18 -3.67 -14.03
CA LEU A 97 9.94 -3.10 -14.58
C LEU A 97 9.00 -4.16 -15.15
N ASP A 98 9.55 -5.31 -15.54
CA ASP A 98 8.79 -6.43 -16.07
C ASP A 98 8.07 -7.17 -14.93
N ASP A 99 8.69 -7.31 -13.75
CA ASP A 99 8.01 -7.88 -12.57
C ASP A 99 6.76 -7.05 -12.20
N VAL A 100 6.91 -5.72 -12.12
CA VAL A 100 5.80 -4.82 -11.80
C VAL A 100 4.74 -4.81 -12.91
N SER A 101 5.17 -4.82 -14.18
CA SER A 101 4.25 -4.88 -15.34
C SER A 101 3.47 -6.20 -15.37
N LEU A 102 4.13 -7.31 -15.03
CA LEU A 102 3.52 -8.63 -14.98
C LEU A 102 2.46 -8.66 -13.87
N ALA A 103 2.82 -8.26 -12.64
CA ALA A 103 1.87 -8.19 -11.52
C ALA A 103 0.65 -7.33 -11.86
N HIS A 104 0.89 -6.13 -12.40
CA HIS A 104 -0.17 -5.22 -12.85
C HIS A 104 -1.08 -5.89 -13.89
N SER A 105 -0.50 -6.53 -14.92
CA SER A 105 -1.27 -7.19 -15.97
C SER A 105 -2.11 -8.37 -15.45
N LEU A 106 -1.59 -9.14 -14.50
CA LEU A 106 -2.28 -10.30 -13.94
C LEU A 106 -3.46 -9.88 -13.05
N PHE A 107 -3.27 -8.87 -12.19
CA PHE A 107 -4.38 -8.33 -11.38
C PHE A 107 -5.48 -7.72 -12.25
N THR A 108 -5.12 -6.89 -13.23
CA THR A 108 -6.10 -6.28 -14.15
C THR A 108 -6.82 -7.33 -15.00
N SER A 109 -6.13 -8.37 -15.46
CA SER A 109 -6.75 -9.49 -16.20
C SER A 109 -7.72 -10.31 -15.34
N ALA A 110 -7.47 -10.40 -14.03
CA ALA A 110 -8.39 -11.00 -13.06
C ALA A 110 -9.56 -10.07 -12.64
N GLY A 111 -9.63 -8.87 -13.24
CA GLY A 111 -10.67 -7.88 -12.98
C GLY A 111 -10.46 -7.04 -11.72
N VAL A 112 -9.28 -7.10 -11.09
CA VAL A 112 -8.93 -6.24 -9.95
C VAL A 112 -8.40 -4.91 -10.49
N PRO A 113 -9.01 -3.76 -10.14
CA PRO A 113 -8.49 -2.46 -10.55
C PRO A 113 -7.16 -2.18 -9.85
N VAL A 114 -6.09 -2.00 -10.61
CA VAL A 114 -4.79 -1.57 -10.07
C VAL A 114 -4.79 -0.04 -9.98
N ALA A 115 -4.69 0.49 -8.76
CA ALA A 115 -4.67 1.93 -8.51
C ALA A 115 -3.35 2.55 -8.97
N GLY A 116 -2.25 1.85 -8.72
CA GLY A 116 -0.91 2.41 -8.81
C GLY A 116 0.14 1.55 -8.14
N ILE A 117 1.29 2.17 -7.90
CA ILE A 117 2.36 1.59 -7.08
C ILE A 117 2.52 2.37 -5.78
N TYR A 118 2.96 1.65 -4.75
CA TYR A 118 3.54 2.22 -3.54
C TYR A 118 5.05 2.00 -3.52
N THR A 119 5.81 2.98 -3.06
CA THR A 119 7.27 2.88 -2.91
C THR A 119 7.82 4.02 -2.05
N SER A 120 9.10 3.95 -1.68
CA SER A 120 9.85 5.09 -1.15
C SER A 120 10.73 5.74 -2.22
N ARG A 121 10.98 7.05 -2.08
CA ARG A 121 11.87 7.80 -3.00
C ARG A 121 13.23 7.12 -3.16
N ARG A 122 13.82 6.69 -2.04
CA ARG A 122 15.14 6.07 -2.01
C ARG A 122 15.09 4.74 -2.76
N TRP A 123 14.14 3.87 -2.44
CA TRP A 123 14.05 2.56 -3.07
C TRP A 123 13.86 2.70 -4.58
N TRP A 124 12.90 3.51 -5.03
CA TRP A 124 12.63 3.70 -6.46
C TRP A 124 13.84 4.25 -7.22
N ARG A 125 14.55 5.24 -6.65
CA ARG A 125 15.76 5.79 -7.28
C ARG A 125 16.86 4.74 -7.44
N TRP A 126 17.10 3.92 -6.41
CA TRP A 126 18.25 3.01 -6.38
C TRP A 126 17.97 1.62 -6.98
N ARG A 127 16.73 1.14 -6.90
CA ARG A 127 16.34 -0.19 -7.40
C ARG A 127 15.70 -0.13 -8.78
N MET A 128 14.97 0.96 -9.07
CA MET A 128 14.27 1.14 -10.35
C MET A 128 14.91 2.21 -11.24
N LEU A 129 16.08 2.73 -10.87
CA LEU A 129 16.83 3.75 -11.60
C LEU A 129 16.01 5.00 -11.94
N GLY A 130 15.02 5.34 -11.10
CA GLY A 130 14.14 6.50 -11.32
C GLY A 130 13.22 6.35 -12.53
N ALA A 131 12.87 5.12 -12.91
CA ALA A 131 11.94 4.83 -14.00
C ALA A 131 10.61 5.58 -13.86
N ASP A 132 9.94 5.77 -14.99
CA ASP A 132 8.65 6.45 -15.08
C ASP A 132 7.55 5.62 -14.41
N THR A 133 6.90 6.15 -13.37
CA THR A 133 5.85 5.44 -12.61
C THR A 133 4.50 5.49 -13.28
N ARG A 134 4.28 6.44 -14.20
CA ARG A 134 2.95 6.70 -14.79
C ARG A 134 2.39 5.52 -15.59
N ARG A 135 3.27 4.62 -16.05
CA ARG A 135 2.87 3.38 -16.74
C ARG A 135 2.17 2.37 -15.83
N PHE A 136 2.24 2.54 -14.51
CA PHE A 136 1.65 1.64 -13.51
C PHE A 136 0.44 2.22 -12.79
N GLY A 137 0.00 3.44 -13.14
CA GLY A 137 -1.14 4.11 -12.52
C GLY A 137 -0.74 5.32 -11.66
N ALA A 138 -1.42 5.49 -10.52
CA ALA A 138 -1.13 6.52 -9.55
C ALA A 138 0.15 6.19 -8.73
N LEU A 139 0.64 7.19 -7.99
CA LEU A 139 1.76 7.04 -7.09
C LEU A 139 1.31 7.26 -5.65
N TRP A 140 1.52 6.26 -4.82
CA TRP A 140 1.49 6.33 -3.36
C TRP A 140 2.96 6.34 -2.88
N LEU A 141 3.38 7.40 -2.19
CA LEU A 141 4.79 7.59 -1.84
C LEU A 141 4.99 7.57 -0.33
N ALA A 142 5.94 6.78 0.15
CA ALA A 142 6.48 6.87 1.52
C ALA A 142 7.61 7.89 1.61
N GLU A 143 7.42 8.91 2.45
CA GLU A 143 8.45 9.90 2.78
C GLU A 143 8.16 10.55 4.14
N TYR A 144 8.82 10.09 5.21
CA TYR A 144 8.41 10.41 6.59
C TYR A 144 9.06 11.65 7.19
N GLY A 145 10.11 12.19 6.55
CA GLY A 145 10.89 13.28 7.13
C GLY A 145 11.46 12.92 8.50
N ALA A 146 11.06 13.65 9.54
CA ALA A 146 11.43 13.37 10.93
C ALA A 146 10.61 12.26 11.60
N ASP A 147 9.54 11.77 10.94
CA ASP A 147 8.70 10.66 11.38
C ASP A 147 8.11 10.84 12.79
N THR A 148 7.49 12.00 13.02
CA THR A 148 6.99 12.40 14.35
C THR A 148 5.61 11.84 14.70
N GLY A 149 5.00 11.01 13.83
CA GLY A 149 3.63 10.51 14.00
C GLY A 149 2.53 11.52 13.62
N SER A 150 2.88 12.74 13.23
CA SER A 150 1.93 13.83 12.93
C SER A 150 2.03 14.29 11.48
N TYR A 151 0.91 14.74 10.90
CA TYR A 151 0.90 15.30 9.56
C TYR A 151 1.71 16.61 9.50
N PRO A 152 2.78 16.70 8.69
CA PRO A 152 3.66 17.87 8.67
C PRO A 152 3.10 19.07 7.88
N GLY A 153 1.90 18.94 7.30
CA GLY A 153 1.18 20.00 6.59
C GLY A 153 1.37 19.98 5.07
N ASP A 154 0.44 20.63 4.36
CA ASP A 154 0.32 20.58 2.90
C ASP A 154 1.56 21.12 2.15
N ALA A 155 2.27 22.07 2.74
CA ALA A 155 3.49 22.65 2.17
C ALA A 155 4.67 21.66 2.14
N ALA A 156 4.61 20.60 2.97
CA ALA A 156 5.61 19.54 3.01
C ALA A 156 5.28 18.38 2.04
N TRP A 157 4.22 18.50 1.22
CA TRP A 157 3.85 17.45 0.28
C TRP A 157 5.04 17.03 -0.59
N PRO A 158 5.33 15.72 -0.68
CA PRO A 158 6.57 15.28 -1.29
C PRO A 158 6.62 15.57 -2.79
N SER A 159 7.81 15.90 -3.25
CA SER A 159 8.08 16.16 -4.67
C SER A 159 7.96 14.89 -5.52
N ALA A 160 7.88 15.07 -6.84
CA ALA A 160 7.70 13.96 -7.78
C ALA A 160 8.77 12.87 -7.64
N VAL A 161 8.34 11.62 -7.88
CA VAL A 161 9.18 10.43 -8.05
C VAL A 161 8.75 9.76 -9.35
N GLY A 162 9.72 9.31 -10.15
CA GLY A 162 9.43 8.65 -11.42
C GLY A 162 8.56 9.48 -12.37
N LYS A 163 8.81 10.79 -12.44
CA LYS A 163 8.09 11.76 -13.31
C LYS A 163 6.62 11.97 -12.96
N GLN A 164 6.20 11.62 -11.75
CA GLN A 164 4.83 11.80 -11.26
C GLN A 164 4.81 12.37 -9.85
N SER A 165 3.92 13.32 -9.60
CA SER A 165 3.62 13.76 -8.24
C SER A 165 2.74 12.71 -7.54
N PRO A 166 3.01 12.39 -6.27
CA PRO A 166 2.20 11.41 -5.55
C PRO A 166 0.77 11.90 -5.38
N THR A 167 -0.18 10.99 -5.58
CA THR A 167 -1.61 11.17 -5.31
C THR A 167 -1.91 10.87 -3.84
N MET A 168 -1.18 9.90 -3.27
CA MET A 168 -1.24 9.54 -1.86
C MET A 168 0.16 9.61 -1.26
N TRP A 169 0.25 10.05 0.00
CA TRP A 169 1.49 10.18 0.74
C TRP A 169 1.37 9.46 2.08
N GLN A 170 2.19 8.45 2.30
CA GLN A 170 2.43 7.89 3.64
C GLN A 170 3.46 8.77 4.35
N TYR A 171 2.98 9.57 5.30
CA TYR A 171 3.76 10.64 5.91
C TYR A 171 4.41 10.26 7.24
N THR A 172 4.04 9.12 7.82
CA THR A 172 4.67 8.59 9.02
C THR A 172 4.37 7.11 9.16
N SER A 173 5.32 6.39 9.74
CA SER A 173 5.13 5.01 10.20
C SER A 173 5.10 4.91 11.73
N ARG A 174 4.83 6.03 12.41
CA ARG A 174 4.83 6.17 13.87
C ARG A 174 3.59 6.87 14.41
N GLY A 175 2.49 6.76 13.69
CA GLY A 175 1.22 7.27 14.17
C GLY A 175 0.80 6.53 15.44
N ARG A 176 0.17 7.26 16.37
CA ARG A 176 -0.35 6.72 17.63
C ARG A 176 -1.85 6.86 17.68
N VAL A 177 -2.51 5.79 18.11
CA VAL A 177 -3.96 5.73 18.22
C VAL A 177 -4.31 5.46 19.69
N PRO A 178 -5.13 6.29 20.34
CA PRO A 178 -5.52 6.06 21.72
C PRO A 178 -6.13 4.67 21.91
N GLY A 179 -5.61 3.91 22.88
CA GLY A 179 -6.06 2.55 23.16
C GLY A 179 -5.44 1.46 22.29
N TYR A 180 -4.47 1.79 21.44
CA TYR A 180 -3.69 0.85 20.66
C TYR A 180 -2.20 1.10 20.86
N ASP A 181 -1.46 0.06 21.27
CA ASP A 181 -0.06 0.20 21.68
C ASP A 181 0.93 0.22 20.50
N GLY A 182 0.51 -0.30 19.33
CA GLY A 182 1.35 -0.39 18.14
C GLY A 182 1.52 0.95 17.42
N ASP A 183 2.50 0.99 16.50
CA ASP A 183 2.62 2.06 15.53
C ASP A 183 1.65 1.82 14.36
N VAL A 184 1.09 2.91 13.83
CA VAL A 184 0.17 2.90 12.70
C VAL A 184 0.71 3.79 11.60
N ASP A 185 0.65 3.30 10.37
CA ASP A 185 1.05 4.03 9.17
C ASP A 185 -0.07 4.99 8.75
N PHE A 186 0.24 6.27 8.63
CA PHE A 186 -0.75 7.29 8.28
C PHE A 186 -0.49 7.91 6.91
N ASN A 187 -1.60 8.15 6.22
CA ASN A 187 -1.65 8.58 4.85
C ASN A 187 -2.48 9.86 4.67
N ALA A 188 -2.06 10.69 3.72
CA ALA A 188 -2.82 11.83 3.22
C ALA A 188 -2.97 11.71 1.70
N ARG A 189 -4.14 12.08 1.17
CA ARG A 189 -4.38 12.17 -0.29
C ARG A 189 -5.20 13.38 -0.70
N ARG A 190 -4.93 13.86 -1.91
CA ARG A 190 -5.57 15.02 -2.53
C ARG A 190 -6.69 14.59 -3.46
#